data_AF-A0A7J4N3L0-F1
#
_entry.id   AF-A0A7J4N3L0-F1
#
_cell.length_a   1.000
_cell.length_b   1.000
_cell.length_c   1.000
_cell.angle_alpha   90.00
_cell.angle_beta   90.00
_cell.angle_gamma   90.00
#
_symmetry.space_group_name_H-M   'P 1'
#
loop_
_entity.id
_entity.type
_entity.pdbx_description
1 polymer ?
#
loop_
_entity_poly.entity_id
_entity_poly.type
_entity_poly.pdbx_seq_one_letter_code
_entity_poly.pdbx_strand_id
1 'polypeptide(L)'
;MQWKKHIEKAKKLSLFVTKKRKNIQKHYITIRYPEKSGHCGSPKNKKSENMRTTRLRQKIKKFLDERGEANTTEILEHVNSTMRHGTTPQQLGNVLSKDKDILKVATTKRGGALSGRYEICVWQVRPGALEEKA
;
A
#
# COMPACT_ATOMS: atom_id res chain seq x y z
N MET A 1 -41.10 -45.80 -15.78
CA MET A 1 -39.83 -45.06 -15.60
C MET A 1 -39.75 -43.76 -16.45
N GLN A 2 -40.76 -42.88 -16.36
CA GLN A 2 -40.81 -41.62 -17.15
C GLN A 2 -40.60 -40.37 -16.26
N TRP A 3 -41.16 -40.37 -15.04
CA TRP A 3 -41.08 -39.23 -14.11
C TRP A 3 -39.64 -38.90 -13.67
N LYS A 4 -38.79 -39.91 -13.41
CA LYS A 4 -37.38 -39.68 -13.06
C LYS A 4 -36.62 -38.92 -14.17
N LYS A 5 -36.90 -39.21 -15.45
CA LYS A 5 -36.32 -38.50 -16.60
C LYS A 5 -36.82 -37.05 -16.69
N HIS A 6 -38.10 -36.81 -16.40
CA HIS A 6 -38.67 -35.46 -16.35
C HIS A 6 -38.07 -34.60 -15.23
N ILE A 7 -37.85 -35.16 -14.03
CA ILE A 7 -37.20 -34.46 -12.92
C ILE A 7 -35.75 -34.11 -13.27
N GLU A 8 -35.01 -35.05 -13.86
CA GLU A 8 -33.62 -34.80 -14.24
C GLU A 8 -33.50 -33.73 -15.34
N LYS A 9 -34.43 -33.73 -16.31
CA LYS A 9 -34.54 -32.69 -17.35
C LYS A 9 -34.87 -31.31 -16.74
N ALA A 10 -35.79 -31.26 -15.78
CA ALA A 10 -36.13 -30.02 -15.07
C ALA A 10 -34.95 -29.47 -14.24
N LYS A 11 -34.16 -30.34 -13.59
CA LYS A 11 -32.94 -29.95 -12.87
C LYS A 11 -31.86 -29.42 -13.81
N LYS A 12 -31.63 -30.06 -14.96
CA LYS A 12 -30.68 -29.59 -15.98
C LYS A 12 -31.09 -28.25 -16.58
N LEU A 13 -32.38 -28.04 -16.85
CA LEU A 13 -32.90 -26.77 -17.32
C LEU A 13 -32.75 -25.66 -16.28
N SER A 14 -33.06 -25.93 -15.01
CA SER A 14 -32.84 -24.99 -13.89
C SER A 14 -31.36 -24.61 -13.74
N LEU A 15 -30.46 -25.59 -13.80
CA LEU A 15 -29.02 -25.36 -13.74
C LEU A 15 -28.52 -24.54 -14.96
N PHE A 16 -29.06 -24.81 -16.14
CA PHE A 16 -28.73 -24.07 -17.36
C PHE A 16 -29.19 -22.60 -17.29
N VAL A 17 -30.42 -22.36 -16.83
CA VAL A 17 -30.97 -21.01 -16.65
C VAL A 17 -30.15 -20.22 -15.62
N THR A 18 -29.82 -20.83 -14.48
CA THR A 18 -29.00 -20.18 -13.45
C THR A 18 -27.57 -19.90 -13.92
N LYS A 19 -26.95 -20.82 -14.70
CA LYS A 19 -25.61 -20.62 -15.27
C LYS A 19 -25.60 -19.54 -16.36
N LYS A 20 -26.62 -19.50 -17.22
CA LYS A 20 -26.82 -18.44 -18.23
C LYS A 20 -27.00 -17.07 -17.56
N ARG A 21 -27.79 -17.00 -16.48
CA ARG A 21 -28.00 -15.78 -15.69
C ARG A 21 -26.70 -15.27 -15.04
N LYS A 22 -25.90 -16.16 -14.45
CA LYS A 22 -24.58 -15.83 -13.88
C LYS A 22 -23.58 -15.34 -14.95
N ASN A 23 -23.59 -15.94 -16.14
CA ASN A 23 -22.72 -15.53 -17.24
C ASN A 23 -23.09 -14.15 -17.78
N ILE A 24 -24.39 -13.88 -17.98
CA ILE A 24 -24.89 -12.56 -18.39
C ILE A 24 -24.55 -11.48 -17.36
N GLN A 25 -24.70 -11.78 -16.06
CA GLN A 25 -24.30 -10.85 -15.00
C GLN A 25 -22.80 -10.57 -15.00
N LYS A 26 -21.95 -11.60 -15.16
CA LYS A 26 -20.50 -11.44 -15.26
C LYS A 26 -20.12 -10.56 -16.46
N HIS A 27 -20.72 -10.80 -17.62
CA HIS A 27 -20.48 -10.02 -18.83
C HIS A 27 -20.93 -8.55 -18.68
N TYR A 28 -22.10 -8.31 -18.08
CA TYR A 28 -22.58 -6.95 -17.82
C TYR A 28 -21.68 -6.17 -16.85
N ILE A 29 -21.13 -6.84 -15.82
CA ILE A 29 -20.17 -6.23 -14.89
C ILE A 29 -18.87 -5.87 -15.62
N THR A 30 -18.34 -6.76 -16.47
CA THR A 30 -17.11 -6.52 -17.24
C THR A 30 -17.26 -5.35 -18.24
N ILE A 31 -18.42 -5.21 -18.88
CA ILE A 31 -18.65 -4.10 -19.82
C ILE A 31 -18.80 -2.77 -19.09
N ARG A 32 -19.46 -2.75 -17.91
CA ARG A 32 -19.69 -1.51 -17.13
C ARG A 32 -18.49 -1.05 -16.32
N TYR A 33 -17.63 -1.97 -15.91
CA TYR A 33 -16.37 -1.69 -15.21
C TYR A 33 -15.23 -2.35 -15.99
N PRO A 34 -14.78 -1.77 -17.11
CA PRO A 34 -13.52 -2.19 -17.69
C PRO A 34 -12.46 -1.99 -16.60
N GLU A 35 -11.75 -3.07 -16.24
CA GLU A 35 -10.58 -2.95 -15.39
C GLU A 35 -9.68 -1.90 -16.03
N LYS A 36 -9.61 -0.73 -15.40
CA LYS A 36 -8.71 0.33 -15.81
C LYS A 36 -7.32 -0.27 -15.68
N SER A 37 -6.72 -0.66 -16.80
CA SER A 37 -5.27 -0.80 -16.94
C SER A 37 -4.62 0.60 -16.90
N GLY A 38 -4.94 1.35 -15.85
CA GLY A 38 -4.26 2.56 -15.44
C GLY A 38 -3.08 2.17 -14.57
N HIS A 39 -2.02 1.65 -15.19
CA HIS A 39 -0.70 1.83 -14.62
C HIS A 39 0.27 2.20 -15.74
N CYS A 40 0.43 3.50 -15.97
CA CYS A 40 1.61 4.05 -16.61
C CYS A 40 2.82 3.91 -15.66
N GLY A 41 3.13 2.68 -15.28
CA GLY A 41 4.38 2.34 -14.64
C GLY A 41 5.42 2.13 -15.71
N SER A 42 6.18 3.16 -16.06
CA SER A 42 7.43 2.97 -16.79
C SER A 42 8.25 1.86 -16.10
N PRO A 43 8.84 0.91 -16.83
CA PRO A 43 9.67 -0.13 -16.22
C PRO A 43 10.85 0.55 -15.53
N LYS A 44 10.77 0.69 -14.21
CA LYS A 44 11.80 1.37 -13.44
C LYS A 44 13.03 0.49 -13.36
N ASN A 45 14.18 1.06 -13.66
CA ASN A 45 15.47 0.44 -13.43
C ASN A 45 15.67 0.22 -11.91
N LYS A 46 15.33 -0.99 -11.45
CA LYS A 46 15.37 -1.40 -10.02
C LYS A 46 16.75 -1.17 -9.37
N LYS A 47 17.83 -1.16 -10.16
CA LYS A 47 19.21 -1.06 -9.65
C LYS A 47 19.52 0.34 -9.10
N SER A 48 19.08 1.41 -9.77
CA SER A 48 19.30 2.79 -9.31
C SER A 48 18.33 3.22 -8.20
N GLU A 49 17.11 2.68 -8.20
CA GLU A 49 16.10 2.94 -7.17
C GLU A 49 16.50 2.35 -5.81
N ASN A 50 17.17 1.19 -5.79
CA ASN A 50 17.76 0.62 -4.58
C ASN A 50 18.88 1.50 -3.99
N MET A 51 19.78 2.08 -4.81
CA MET A 51 20.84 2.94 -4.29
C MET A 51 20.29 4.24 -3.65
N ARG A 52 19.27 4.84 -4.27
CA ARG A 52 18.65 6.08 -3.77
C ARG A 52 17.90 5.86 -2.45
N THR A 53 17.23 4.71 -2.33
CA THR A 53 16.52 4.34 -1.10
C THR A 53 17.47 4.00 0.04
N THR A 54 18.63 3.40 -0.22
CA THR A 54 19.65 3.13 0.82
C THR A 54 20.18 4.41 1.47
N ARG A 55 20.56 5.43 0.69
CA ARG A 55 21.04 6.71 1.25
C ARG A 55 19.97 7.42 2.06
N LEU A 56 18.73 7.40 1.57
CA LEU A 56 17.58 7.98 2.26
C LEU A 56 17.36 7.27 3.62
N ARG A 57 17.37 5.94 3.65
CA ARG A 57 17.23 5.16 4.88
C ARG A 57 18.32 5.46 5.91
N GLN A 58 19.58 5.52 5.49
CA GLN A 58 20.70 5.86 6.38
C GLN A 58 20.51 7.24 7.01
N LYS A 59 20.06 8.24 6.23
CA LYS A 59 19.81 9.59 6.73
C LYS A 59 18.67 9.62 7.76
N ILE A 60 17.57 8.93 7.46
CA ILE A 60 16.43 8.81 8.37
C ILE A 60 16.85 8.12 9.67
N LYS A 61 17.62 7.03 9.60
CA LYS A 61 18.09 6.31 10.79
C LYS A 61 18.93 7.20 11.69
N LYS A 62 19.88 7.97 11.14
CA LYS A 62 20.67 8.94 11.92
C LYS A 62 19.79 10.00 12.59
N PHE A 63 18.83 10.55 11.84
CA PHE A 63 17.92 11.55 12.40
C PHE A 63 17.05 11.00 13.53
N LEU A 64 16.53 9.78 13.37
CA LEU A 64 15.73 9.12 14.40
C LEU A 64 16.57 8.65 15.59
N ASP A 65 17.86 8.34 15.39
CA ASP A 65 18.78 8.00 16.48
C ASP A 65 19.07 9.24 17.36
N GLU A 66 19.33 10.39 16.72
CA GLU A 66 19.56 11.66 17.42
C GLU A 66 18.33 12.18 18.16
N ARG A 67 17.12 12.02 17.60
CA ARG A 67 15.86 12.50 18.21
C ARG A 67 15.10 11.47 19.04
N GLY A 68 15.34 10.18 18.84
CA GLY A 68 14.50 9.09 19.33
C GLY A 68 13.24 8.90 18.48
N GLU A 69 12.25 9.77 18.61
CA GLU A 69 10.95 9.66 17.93
C GLU A 69 10.64 10.88 17.07
N ALA A 70 10.10 10.67 15.87
CA ALA A 70 9.71 11.78 14.99
C ALA A 70 8.48 11.44 14.14
N ASN A 71 7.71 12.48 13.80
CA ASN A 71 6.56 12.33 12.92
C ASN A 71 6.98 12.34 11.43
N THR A 72 6.11 11.83 10.54
CA THR A 72 6.42 11.78 9.09
C THR A 72 6.77 13.16 8.51
N THR A 73 6.15 14.24 8.98
CA THR A 73 6.38 15.61 8.48
C THR A 73 7.75 16.17 8.87
N GLU A 74 8.20 15.92 10.10
CA GLU A 74 9.51 16.32 10.61
C GLU A 74 10.63 15.56 9.88
N ILE A 75 10.44 14.24 9.68
CA ILE A 75 11.39 13.42 8.91
C ILE A 75 11.46 13.93 7.47
N LEU A 76 10.32 14.26 6.86
CA LEU A 76 10.26 14.80 5.51
C LEU A 76 10.99 16.13 5.38
N GLU A 77 10.78 17.04 6.33
CA GLU A 77 11.43 18.34 6.36
C GLU A 77 12.95 18.20 6.52
N HIS A 78 13.41 17.33 7.42
CA HIS A 78 14.84 17.04 7.59
C HIS A 78 15.46 16.44 6.31
N VAL A 79 14.78 15.49 5.67
CA VAL A 79 15.27 14.88 4.43
C VAL A 79 15.33 15.90 3.29
N ASN A 80 14.29 16.73 3.15
CA ASN A 80 14.19 17.68 2.03
C ASN A 80 15.12 18.89 2.20
N SER A 81 15.39 19.32 3.44
CA SER A 81 16.38 20.37 3.71
C SER A 81 17.82 19.92 3.48
N THR A 82 18.11 18.63 3.69
CA THR A 82 19.47 18.11 3.65
C THR A 82 19.85 17.38 2.36
N MET A 83 18.91 17.23 1.41
CA MET A 83 19.13 16.58 0.11
C MET A 83 18.81 17.52 -1.05
N ARG A 84 19.64 17.48 -2.11
CA ARG A 84 19.40 18.26 -3.35
C ARG A 84 18.06 17.93 -4.01
N HIS A 85 17.67 16.66 -3.97
CA HIS A 85 16.38 16.19 -4.46
C HIS A 85 15.71 15.44 -3.33
N GLY A 86 14.71 16.09 -2.74
CA GLY A 86 13.91 15.55 -1.65
C GLY A 86 13.06 14.34 -2.04
N THR A 87 12.13 14.03 -1.15
CA THR A 87 11.13 12.97 -1.31
C THR A 87 9.73 13.53 -1.09
N THR A 88 8.73 12.74 -1.43
CA THR A 88 7.32 13.05 -1.12
C THR A 88 6.89 12.32 0.16
N PRO A 89 5.89 12.82 0.91
CA PRO A 89 5.37 12.14 2.11
C PRO A 89 4.96 10.70 1.83
N GLN A 90 4.35 10.44 0.66
CA GLN A 90 3.90 9.12 0.25
C GLN A 90 5.07 8.17 0.01
N GLN A 91 6.10 8.62 -0.72
CA GLN A 91 7.30 7.84 -0.98
C GLN A 91 8.09 7.59 0.31
N LEU A 92 8.16 8.60 1.19
CA LEU A 92 8.76 8.46 2.50
C LEU A 92 8.04 7.40 3.33
N GLY A 93 6.71 7.45 3.41
CA GLY A 93 5.92 6.44 4.10
C GLY A 93 6.17 5.02 3.57
N ASN A 94 6.26 4.86 2.25
CA ASN A 94 6.60 3.57 1.63
C ASN A 94 8.02 3.09 1.98
N VAL A 95 8.99 4.00 2.10
CA VAL A 95 10.36 3.66 2.48
C VAL A 95 10.44 3.24 3.94
N LEU A 96 9.80 4.01 4.83
CA LEU A 96 9.73 3.74 6.28
C LEU A 96 9.06 2.40 6.56
N SER A 97 7.90 2.16 5.94
CA SER A 97 7.11 0.94 6.17
C SER A 97 7.79 -0.35 5.65
N LYS A 98 8.75 -0.22 4.72
CA LYS A 98 9.51 -1.34 4.16
C LYS A 98 10.80 -1.64 4.92
N ASP A 99 11.24 -0.74 5.80
CA ASP A 99 12.47 -0.93 6.57
C ASP A 99 12.14 -1.70 7.86
N LYS A 100 12.91 -2.74 8.18
CA LYS A 100 12.67 -3.60 9.35
C LYS A 100 13.19 -2.98 10.64
N ASP A 101 14.12 -2.03 10.50
CA ASP A 101 14.82 -1.39 11.60
C ASP A 101 14.10 -0.12 12.06
N ILE A 102 13.06 0.31 11.33
CA ILE A 102 12.24 1.48 11.65
C ILE A 102 10.84 0.98 11.99
N LEU A 103 10.32 1.40 13.14
CA LEU A 103 9.02 0.99 13.64
C LEU A 103 8.04 2.16 13.63
N LYS A 104 6.80 1.87 13.28
CA LYS A 104 5.68 2.81 13.43
C LYS A 104 5.15 2.70 14.86
N VAL A 105 5.44 3.70 15.69
CA VAL A 105 5.13 3.67 17.13
C VAL A 105 3.70 4.13 17.38
N ALA A 106 3.27 5.21 16.72
CA ALA A 106 1.95 5.77 16.92
C ALA A 106 1.32 6.23 15.61
N THR A 107 -0.02 6.20 15.57
CA THR A 107 -0.81 6.80 14.50
C THR A 107 -1.93 7.63 15.10
N THR A 108 -1.85 8.93 14.92
CA THR A 108 -2.89 9.86 15.35
C THR A 108 -3.81 10.16 14.16
N LYS A 109 -5.06 9.73 14.27
CA LYS A 109 -6.09 10.09 13.29
C LYS A 109 -6.63 11.47 13.64
N ARG A 110 -6.41 12.44 12.75
CA ARG A 110 -6.93 13.80 12.91
C ARG A 110 -8.06 13.99 11.92
N GLY A 111 -9.23 14.33 12.43
CA GLY A 111 -10.43 14.53 11.63
C GLY A 111 -11.27 15.65 12.23
N GLY A 112 -11.69 16.59 11.39
CA GLY A 112 -12.59 17.68 11.77
C GLY A 112 -13.58 17.94 10.65
N ALA A 113 -14.71 18.57 10.98
CA ALA A 113 -15.77 18.86 10.00
C ALA A 113 -15.27 19.70 8.80
N LEU A 114 -14.25 20.53 9.01
CA LEU A 114 -13.69 21.43 7.99
C LEU A 114 -12.31 20.98 7.46
N SER A 115 -11.52 20.26 8.27
CA SER A 115 -10.11 19.99 7.98
C SER A 115 -9.85 18.66 7.24
N GLY A 116 -10.90 17.93 6.88
CA GLY A 116 -10.77 16.57 6.33
C GLY A 116 -10.23 15.57 7.35
N ARG A 117 -9.99 14.33 6.90
CA ARG A 117 -9.43 13.24 7.71
C ARG A 117 -8.02 12.92 7.22
N TYR A 118 -7.03 13.02 8.10
CA TYR A 118 -5.65 12.65 7.81
C TYR A 118 -5.02 11.91 8.99
N GLU A 119 -3.93 11.19 8.72
CA GLU A 119 -3.21 10.42 9.72
C GLU A 119 -1.80 10.97 9.89
N ILE A 120 -1.42 11.23 11.14
CA ILE A 120 -0.05 11.58 11.52
C ILE A 120 0.58 10.31 12.08
N CYS A 121 1.64 9.84 11.43
CA CYS A 121 2.40 8.68 11.88
C CYS A 121 3.67 9.11 12.59
N VAL A 122 3.98 8.46 13.71
CA VAL A 122 5.21 8.63 14.47
C VAL A 122 6.08 7.39 14.29
N TRP A 123 7.37 7.62 14.10
CA TRP A 123 8.37 6.60 13.77
C TRP A 123 9.54 6.67 14.75
N GLN A 124 10.13 5.51 15.00
CA GLN A 124 11.28 5.32 15.88
C GLN A 124 12.20 4.26 15.32
N VAL A 125 13.50 4.36 15.61
CA VAL A 125 14.45 3.27 15.34
C VAL A 125 14.21 2.14 16.34
N ARG A 126 14.24 0.90 15.87
CA ARG A 126 14.11 -0.27 16.74
C ARG A 126 15.25 -0.27 17.78
N PRO A 127 14.95 -0.36 19.09
CA PRO A 127 15.98 -0.48 20.11
C PRO A 127 16.80 -1.75 19.85
N GLY A 128 18.14 -1.61 19.78
CA GLY A 128 19.08 -2.70 19.47
C GLY A 128 19.45 -2.86 17.99
N ALA A 129 18.81 -2.15 17.05
CA ALA A 129 19.19 -2.22 15.63
C ALA A 129 20.54 -1.55 15.30
N LEU A 130 21.08 -0.74 16.21
CA LEU A 130 22.36 -0.06 16.06
C LEU A 130 23.51 -0.73 16.85
N GLU A 131 23.21 -1.66 17.75
CA GLU A 131 24.22 -2.26 18.64
C GLU A 131 25.00 -3.42 18.02
N GLU A 132 24.53 -4.03 16.93
CA GLU A 132 25.25 -5.14 16.27
C GLU A 132 26.52 -4.72 15.48
N LYS A 133 27.00 -3.48 15.64
CA LYS A 133 28.12 -2.91 14.88
C LYS A 133 29.14 -2.14 15.72
N ALA A 134 29.22 -2.43 17.03
CA ALA A 134 30.37 -2.04 17.85
C ALA A 134 31.43 -3.14 17.86
#